data_AF-A0A543PN87-F1
#
_entry.id   AF-A0A543PN87-F1
#
_cell.length_a   1.000
_cell.length_b   1.000
_cell.length_c   1.000
_cell.angle_alpha   90.00
_cell.angle_beta   90.00
_cell.angle_gamma   90.00
#
_symmetry.space_group_name_H-M   'P 1'
#
loop_
_entity.id
_entity.type
_entity.pdbx_description
1 polymer ?
#
loop_
_entity_poly.entity_id
_entity_poly.type
_entity_poly.pdbx_seq_one_letter_code
_entity_poly.pdbx_strand_id
1 'polypeptide(L)'
;MAHAALTGVNLAFYGATGPGVDRASALSVMDSLMTDPAVGAPLLLGHYVFTLGVLLVAVAVIRSRQLGRWAGWAVVAAVVSDIVLGSLPVPGLLGDVVSGSLLVVGFAALGLQLMRDPQSRPAV
;
A
#
# COMPACT_ATOMS: atom_id res chain seq x y z
N MET A 1 -13.71 -15.33 9.93
CA MET A 1 -14.44 -14.06 9.65
C MET A 1 -13.51 -12.92 9.20
N ALA A 2 -12.27 -12.82 9.68
CA ALA A 2 -11.33 -11.78 9.27
C ALA A 2 -11.04 -11.71 7.74
N HIS A 3 -10.98 -12.86 7.06
CA HIS A 3 -10.81 -12.92 5.60
C HIS A 3 -11.98 -12.28 4.83
N ALA A 4 -13.23 -12.48 5.28
CA ALA A 4 -14.40 -11.88 4.64
C ALA A 4 -14.47 -10.37 4.86
N ALA A 5 -14.06 -9.90 6.04
CA ALA A 5 -13.95 -8.48 6.36
C ALA A 5 -12.90 -7.78 5.48
N LEU A 6 -11.73 -8.40 5.29
CA LEU A 6 -10.67 -7.85 4.43
C LEU A 6 -11.03 -7.82 2.95
N THR A 7 -11.67 -8.88 2.45
CA THR A 7 -12.20 -8.91 1.09
C THR A 7 -13.30 -7.86 0.92
N GLY A 8 -14.18 -7.68 1.91
CA GLY A 8 -15.24 -6.67 1.91
C GLY A 8 -14.72 -5.23 1.88
N VAL A 9 -13.68 -4.93 2.66
CA VAL A 9 -13.02 -3.62 2.66
C VAL A 9 -12.33 -3.34 1.31
N ASN A 10 -11.58 -4.30 0.78
CA ASN A 10 -10.94 -4.15 -0.53
C ASN A 10 -11.96 -3.99 -1.67
N LEU A 11 -13.10 -4.70 -1.61
CA LEU A 11 -14.21 -4.49 -2.54
C LEU A 11 -14.88 -3.13 -2.39
N ALA A 12 -15.00 -2.62 -1.16
CA ALA A 12 -15.54 -1.28 -0.92
C ALA A 12 -14.60 -0.21 -1.48
N PHE A 13 -13.29 -0.35 -1.31
CA PHE A 13 -12.28 0.50 -1.93
C PHE A 13 -12.31 0.43 -3.46
N TYR A 14 -12.44 -0.77 -4.03
CA TYR A 14 -12.56 -0.96 -5.47
C TYR A 14 -13.88 -0.38 -6.02
N GLY A 15 -14.98 -0.52 -5.28
CA GLY A 15 -16.24 0.12 -5.62
C GLY A 15 -16.13 1.64 -5.60
N ALA A 16 -15.41 2.19 -4.63
CA ALA A 16 -15.20 3.63 -4.48
C ALA A 16 -14.35 4.27 -5.59
N THR A 17 -13.60 3.48 -6.37
CA THR A 17 -12.84 3.98 -7.53
C THR A 17 -13.64 3.92 -8.84
N GLY A 18 -14.87 3.40 -8.82
CA GLY A 18 -15.73 3.29 -10.00
C GLY A 18 -16.19 4.64 -10.58
N PRO A 19 -16.41 4.74 -11.91
CA PRO A 19 -16.92 5.96 -12.54
C PRO A 19 -18.37 6.20 -12.08
N GLY A 20 -18.60 7.31 -11.38
CA GLY A 20 -19.93 7.71 -10.88
C GLY A 20 -20.09 7.65 -9.37
N VAL A 21 -19.09 7.18 -8.63
CA VAL A 21 -19.12 7.25 -7.15
C VAL A 21 -18.72 8.65 -6.70
N ASP A 22 -19.56 9.24 -5.87
CA ASP A 22 -19.21 10.47 -5.15
C ASP A 22 -18.15 10.13 -4.09
N ARG A 23 -16.91 10.57 -4.38
CA ARG A 23 -15.75 10.27 -3.54
C ARG A 23 -15.87 10.87 -2.15
N ALA A 24 -16.61 11.97 -1.99
CA ALA A 24 -16.80 12.62 -0.69
C ALA A 24 -17.63 11.75 0.26
N SER A 25 -18.73 11.18 -0.23
CA SER A 25 -19.57 10.26 0.55
C SER A 25 -18.89 8.91 0.81
N ALA A 26 -18.08 8.40 -0.13
CA ALA A 26 -17.26 7.21 0.09
C ALA A 26 -16.25 7.43 1.23
N LEU A 27 -15.61 8.61 1.28
CA LEU A 27 -14.68 8.98 2.35
C LEU A 27 -15.37 9.10 3.71
N SER A 28 -16.58 9.70 3.79
CA SER A 28 -17.29 9.82 5.07
C SER A 28 -17.74 8.48 5.65
N VAL A 29 -18.10 7.53 4.79
CA VAL A 29 -18.45 6.16 5.21
C VAL A 29 -17.20 5.43 5.71
N MET A 30 -16.07 5.61 5.03
CA MET A 30 -14.80 5.06 5.50
C MET A 30 -14.38 5.62 6.86
N ASP A 31 -14.52 6.92 7.06
CA ASP A 31 -14.17 7.58 8.33
C ASP A 31 -15.00 7.02 9.50
N SER A 32 -16.30 6.80 9.25
CA SER A 32 -17.20 6.17 10.22
C SER A 32 -16.84 4.71 10.52
N LEU A 33 -16.37 3.96 9.51
CA LEU A 33 -15.94 2.56 9.68
C LEU A 33 -14.60 2.44 10.42
N MET A 34 -13.72 3.43 10.32
CA MET A 34 -12.45 3.45 11.05
C MET A 34 -12.63 3.74 12.55
N THR A 35 -13.71 4.41 12.93
CA THR A 35 -14.06 4.64 14.35
C THR A 35 -14.71 3.45 15.04
N ASP A 36 -15.14 2.42 14.32
CA ASP A 36 -15.74 1.22 14.92
C ASP A 36 -14.65 0.19 15.33
N PRO A 37 -14.46 -0.09 16.63
CA PRO A 37 -13.45 -1.04 17.10
C PRO A 37 -13.67 -2.47 16.60
N ALA A 38 -14.89 -2.86 16.23
CA ALA A 38 -15.18 -4.17 15.65
C ALA A 38 -14.65 -4.31 14.21
N VAL A 39 -14.51 -3.19 13.50
CA VAL A 39 -13.98 -3.10 12.13
C VAL A 39 -12.47 -2.82 12.14
N GLY A 40 -11.97 -2.13 13.18
CA GLY A 40 -10.56 -1.82 13.36
C GLY A 40 -9.64 -3.05 13.46
N ALA A 41 -10.04 -4.11 14.17
CA ALA A 41 -9.20 -5.30 14.33
C ALA A 41 -8.96 -6.08 13.01
N PRO A 42 -9.98 -6.35 12.17
CA PRO A 42 -9.78 -6.88 10.82
C PRO A 42 -8.93 -5.98 9.92
N LEU A 43 -9.15 -4.66 9.97
CA LEU A 43 -8.36 -3.68 9.20
C LEU A 43 -6.88 -3.73 9.58
N LEU A 44 -6.58 -3.80 10.87
CA LEU A 44 -5.22 -3.88 11.40
C LEU A 44 -4.53 -5.20 10.98
N LEU A 45 -5.26 -6.32 11.00
CA LEU A 45 -4.76 -7.59 10.46
C LEU A 45 -4.45 -7.49 8.96
N GLY A 46 -5.33 -6.83 8.20
CA GLY A 46 -5.13 -6.54 6.78
C GLY A 46 -3.89 -5.74 6.50
N HIS A 47 -3.70 -4.67 7.27
CA HIS A 47 -2.53 -3.84 7.21
C HIS A 47 -1.26 -4.69 7.40
N TYR A 48 -1.19 -5.57 8.40
CA TYR A 48 -0.02 -6.44 8.58
C TYR A 48 0.21 -7.42 7.42
N VAL A 49 -0.85 -8.06 6.90
CA VAL A 49 -0.74 -8.98 5.77
C VAL A 49 -0.30 -8.25 4.51
N PHE A 50 -0.85 -7.06 4.25
CA PHE A 50 -0.47 -6.20 3.15
C PHE A 50 1.00 -5.77 3.27
N THR A 51 1.41 -5.28 4.43
CA THR A 51 2.79 -4.88 4.72
C THR A 51 3.78 -6.03 4.50
N LEU A 52 3.43 -7.25 4.92
CA LEU A 52 4.23 -8.45 4.62
C LEU A 52 4.33 -8.72 3.12
N GLY A 53 3.22 -8.65 2.39
CA GLY A 53 3.21 -8.80 0.93
C GLY A 53 4.09 -7.76 0.23
N VAL A 54 3.99 -6.50 0.63
CA VAL A 54 4.81 -5.38 0.12
C VAL A 54 6.30 -5.63 0.38
N LEU A 55 6.66 -6.06 1.59
CA LEU A 55 8.05 -6.42 1.93
C LEU A 55 8.57 -7.58 1.07
N LEU A 56 7.77 -8.63 0.85
CA LEU A 56 8.16 -9.75 0.00
C LEU A 56 8.41 -9.33 -1.44
N VAL A 57 7.56 -8.45 -1.99
CA VAL A 57 7.76 -7.86 -3.33
C VAL A 57 9.05 -7.06 -3.38
N ALA A 58 9.30 -6.20 -2.37
CA ALA A 58 10.52 -5.42 -2.31
C ALA A 58 11.79 -6.29 -2.23
N VAL A 59 11.76 -7.35 -1.42
CA VAL A 59 12.85 -8.34 -1.32
C VAL A 59 13.05 -9.04 -2.66
N ALA A 60 11.98 -9.45 -3.34
CA ALA A 60 12.05 -10.07 -4.66
C ALA A 60 12.72 -9.14 -5.69
N VAL A 61 12.35 -7.86 -5.72
CA VAL A 61 12.97 -6.82 -6.55
C VAL A 61 14.46 -6.67 -6.26
N ILE A 62 14.84 -6.58 -4.97
CA ILE A 62 16.24 -6.40 -4.56
C ILE A 62 17.07 -7.62 -4.97
N ARG A 63 16.49 -8.83 -4.83
CA ARG A 63 17.14 -10.11 -5.12
C ARG A 63 17.23 -10.42 -6.61
N SER A 64 16.20 -10.08 -7.41
CA SER A 64 16.13 -10.42 -8.83
C SER A 64 17.20 -9.74 -9.67
N ARG A 65 17.69 -8.57 -9.25
CA ARG A 65 18.64 -7.71 -10.01
C ARG A 65 18.16 -7.28 -11.40
N GLN A 66 16.94 -7.67 -11.81
CA GLN A 66 16.34 -7.34 -13.09
C GLN A 66 15.82 -5.89 -13.10
N LEU A 67 15.35 -5.43 -11.94
CA LEU A 67 14.85 -4.08 -11.74
C LEU A 67 15.87 -3.26 -10.93
N GLY A 68 15.76 -1.94 -11.04
CA GLY A 68 16.53 -0.98 -10.26
C GLY A 68 16.31 -1.22 -8.77
N ARG A 69 17.32 -1.78 -8.10
CA ARG A 69 17.29 -2.16 -6.68
C ARG A 69 16.88 -1.03 -5.73
N TRP A 70 17.13 0.21 -6.13
CA TRP A 70 16.74 1.40 -5.37
C TRP A 70 15.22 1.50 -5.18
N ALA A 71 14.41 1.02 -6.13
CA ALA A 71 12.96 1.03 -6.01
C ALA A 71 12.47 0.04 -4.94
N GLY A 72 13.09 -1.14 -4.87
CA GLY A 72 12.86 -2.09 -3.79
C GLY A 72 13.28 -1.53 -2.43
N TRP A 73 14.45 -0.88 -2.35
CA TRP A 73 14.89 -0.22 -1.11
C TRP A 73 13.99 0.94 -0.68
N ALA A 74 13.42 1.70 -1.61
CA ALA A 74 12.45 2.76 -1.30
C ALA A 74 11.18 2.18 -0.66
N VAL A 75 10.68 1.04 -1.16
CA VAL A 75 9.54 0.33 -0.57
C VAL A 75 9.87 -0.22 0.82
N VAL A 76 11.07 -0.79 1.02
CA VAL A 76 11.52 -1.21 2.36
C VAL A 76 11.62 0.00 3.30
N ALA A 77 12.18 1.11 2.83
CA ALA A 77 12.30 2.33 3.61
C ALA A 77 10.94 2.90 4.01
N ALA A 78 9.92 2.81 3.15
CA ALA A 78 8.55 3.18 3.49
C ALA A 78 8.05 2.39 4.71
N VAL A 79 8.12 1.05 4.66
CA VAL A 79 7.66 0.17 5.75
C VAL A 79 8.46 0.40 7.03
N VAL A 80 9.78 0.56 6.94
CA VAL A 80 10.62 0.85 8.11
C VAL A 80 10.25 2.22 8.70
N SER A 81 10.04 3.23 7.86
CA SER A 81 9.64 4.56 8.32
C SER A 81 8.27 4.56 8.98
N ASP A 82 7.33 3.73 8.50
CA ASP A 82 6.01 3.55 9.09
C ASP A 82 6.11 3.06 10.54
N ILE A 83 6.92 2.02 10.77
CA ILE A 83 7.14 1.41 12.09
C ILE A 83 7.88 2.38 13.02
N VAL A 84 8.93 3.04 12.52
CA VAL A 84 9.76 3.93 13.33
C VAL A 84 9.00 5.22 13.67
N LEU A 85 8.35 5.85 12.71
CA LEU A 85 7.61 7.09 12.94
C LEU A 85 6.32 6.85 13.73
N GLY A 86 5.68 5.68 13.56
CA GLY A 86 4.55 5.27 14.38
C GLY A 86 4.89 4.95 15.84
N SER A 87 6.16 4.73 16.18
CA SER A 87 6.63 4.49 17.56
C SER A 87 7.24 5.70 18.25
N LEU A 88 7.44 6.80 17.52
CA LEU A 88 7.96 8.06 18.06
C LEU A 88 6.80 9.04 18.36
N PRO A 89 6.97 9.96 19.33
CA PRO A 89 6.00 11.02 19.60
C PRO A 89 6.10 12.15 18.56
N VAL A 90 6.03 11.79 17.28
CA VAL A 90 6.05 12.71 16.13
C VAL A 90 4.60 12.94 15.67
N PRO A 91 4.25 14.13 15.15
CA PRO A 91 2.92 14.34 14.56
C PRO A 91 2.60 13.25 13.53
N GLY A 92 1.49 12.52 13.72
CA GLY A 92 1.10 11.39 12.86
C GLY A 92 1.08 11.73 11.37
N LEU A 93 0.66 12.96 11.04
CA LEU A 93 0.64 13.50 9.68
C LEU A 93 2.02 13.51 9.00
N LEU A 94 3.12 13.71 9.75
CA LEU A 94 4.47 13.62 9.19
C LEU A 94 4.88 12.17 8.92
N GLY A 95 4.49 11.25 9.81
CA GLY A 95 4.68 9.80 9.61
C GLY A 95 4.01 9.32 8.33
N ASP A 96 2.73 9.66 8.18
CA ASP A 96 1.90 9.28 7.05
C ASP A 96 2.43 9.85 5.73
N VAL A 97 2.85 11.12 5.73
CA VAL A 97 3.39 11.78 4.52
C VAL A 97 4.73 11.16 4.10
N VAL A 98 5.62 10.87 5.04
CA VAL A 98 6.94 10.28 4.73
C VAL A 98 6.81 8.84 4.26
N SER A 99 6.10 8.01 5.03
CA SER A 99 5.85 6.61 4.68
C SER A 99 5.09 6.50 3.36
N GLY A 100 4.02 7.28 3.20
CA GLY A 100 3.18 7.29 2.00
C GLY A 100 3.93 7.75 0.76
N SER A 101 4.74 8.82 0.84
CA SER A 101 5.52 9.31 -0.31
C SER A 101 6.59 8.30 -0.75
N LEU A 102 7.28 7.65 0.18
CA LEU A 102 8.23 6.58 -0.12
C LEU A 102 7.56 5.38 -0.79
N LEU A 103 6.38 4.99 -0.31
CA LEU A 103 5.61 3.89 -0.87
C LEU A 103 5.17 4.21 -2.31
N VAL A 104 4.58 5.39 -2.53
CA VAL A 104 4.11 5.85 -3.85
C VAL A 104 5.27 5.95 -4.83
N VAL A 105 6.38 6.57 -4.44
CA VAL A 105 7.57 6.71 -5.30
C VAL A 105 8.17 5.34 -5.61
N GLY A 106 8.28 4.45 -4.63
CA GLY A 106 8.79 3.10 -4.81
C GLY A 106 7.96 2.29 -5.81
N PHE A 107 6.64 2.25 -5.65
CA PHE A 107 5.77 1.52 -6.57
C PHE A 107 5.67 2.18 -7.95
N ALA A 108 5.62 3.51 -8.03
CA ALA A 108 5.62 4.21 -9.32
C ALA A 108 6.91 3.93 -10.11
N ALA A 109 8.05 3.91 -9.42
CA ALA A 109 9.34 3.55 -10.01
C ALA A 109 9.35 2.09 -10.51
N LEU A 110 8.81 1.15 -9.73
CA LEU A 110 8.68 -0.25 -10.15
C LEU A 110 7.80 -0.39 -11.39
N GLY A 111 6.63 0.26 -11.39
CA GLY A 111 5.72 0.26 -12.54
C GLY A 111 6.38 0.84 -13.79
N LEU A 112 7.08 1.97 -13.66
CA LEU A 112 7.82 2.59 -14.78
C LEU A 112 8.93 1.68 -15.32
N GLN A 113 9.64 0.97 -14.46
CA GLN A 113 10.69 0.05 -14.89
C GLN A 113 10.11 -1.18 -15.60
N LEU A 114 9.02 -1.75 -15.08
CA LEU A 114 8.32 -2.87 -15.71
C LEU A 114 7.78 -2.50 -17.10
N MET A 115 7.22 -1.30 -17.26
CA MET A 115 6.73 -0.81 -18.56
C MET A 115 7.85 -0.53 -19.57
N ARG A 116 9.08 -0.26 -19.10
CA ARG A 116 10.24 0.01 -19.94
C ARG A 116 11.04 -1.25 -20.28
N ASP A 117 10.74 -2.37 -19.63
CA ASP A 117 11.46 -3.63 -19.84
C ASP A 117 11.09 -4.23 -21.21
N PRO A 118 12.03 -4.35 -22.17
CA PRO A 118 11.75 -4.85 -23.52
C PRO A 118 11.18 -6.27 -23.55
N GLN A 119 11.42 -7.08 -22.52
CA GLN A 119 10.92 -8.46 -22.41
C GLN A 119 9.43 -8.56 -22.08
N SER A 120 8.77 -7.44 -21.75
CA SER A 120 7.33 -7.39 -21.49
C SER A 120 6.47 -7.26 -22.76
N ARG A 121 7.09 -7.07 -23.93
CA ARG A 121 6.38 -7.04 -25.22
C ARG A 121 6.20 -8.46 -25.74
N PRO A 122 4.97 -8.93 -26.00
CA PRO A 122 4.78 -10.21 -26.67
C PRO A 122 5.50 -10.15 -28.03
N ALA A 123 6.30 -11.18 -28.32
CA ALA A 123 6.91 -11.34 -29.62
C ALA A 123 5.79 -11.35 -30.67
N VAL A 124 5.80 -10.34 -31.55
CA VAL A 124 4.93 -10.27 -32.74
C VAL A 124 5.58 -11.06 -33.85
#